data_AF-D5MPE8-F1
#
_entry.id   AF-D5MPE8-F1
#
_cell.length_a   1.000
_cell.length_b   1.000
_cell.length_c   1.000
_cell.angle_alpha   90.00
_cell.angle_beta   90.00
_cell.angle_gamma   90.00
#
_symmetry.space_group_name_H-M   'P 1'
#
loop_
_entity.id
_entity.type
_entity.pdbx_description
1 polymer ?
#
loop_
_entity_poly.entity_id
_entity_poly.type
_entity_poly.pdbx_seq_one_letter_code
_entity_poly.pdbx_strand_id
1 'polypeptide(L)'
;MAESILSYGIMEPLLVTRLGDRYEITPGGGQVRWLAAKKLAMDIVPIRVVELDDHSKAAVALICNTVRENIAPEEVINSLERLVSEFGVNAADIVTERLPELQEISAEHPEFQDRIKSLLDSCEIEN
;
A
#
# COMPACT_ATOMS: atom_id res chain seq x y z
N MET A 1 -13.42 -13.95 -3.45
CA MET A 1 -12.86 -13.63 -2.11
C MET A 1 -13.59 -14.31 -0.95
N ALA A 2 -14.92 -14.19 -0.82
CA ALA A 2 -15.65 -14.85 0.29
C ALA A 2 -15.52 -16.39 0.29
N GLU A 3 -15.54 -17.03 -0.89
CA GLU A 3 -15.37 -18.50 -1.04
C GLU A 3 -13.96 -18.99 -0.68
N SER A 4 -12.94 -18.16 -0.88
CA SER A 4 -11.56 -18.45 -0.48
C SER A 4 -11.39 -18.40 1.05
N ILE A 5 -12.03 -17.42 1.72
CA ILE A 5 -12.03 -17.31 3.19
C ILE A 5 -12.75 -18.51 3.83
N LEU A 6 -13.84 -18.98 3.23
CA LEU A 6 -14.55 -20.18 3.69
C LEU A 6 -13.73 -21.46 3.57
N SER A 7 -12.84 -21.56 2.58
CA SER A 7 -12.05 -22.77 2.30
C SER A 7 -10.71 -22.83 3.04
N TYR A 8 -10.06 -21.68 3.26
CA TYR A 8 -8.69 -21.61 3.81
C TYR A 8 -8.52 -20.62 4.97
N GLY A 9 -9.59 -19.91 5.37
CA GLY A 9 -9.51 -18.83 6.35
C GLY A 9 -8.90 -17.54 5.79
N ILE A 10 -8.66 -16.57 6.68
CA ILE A 10 -7.96 -15.33 6.34
C ILE A 10 -6.45 -15.60 6.42
N MET A 11 -5.81 -15.85 5.27
CA MET A 11 -4.36 -16.12 5.23
C MET A 11 -3.50 -14.88 5.49
N GLU A 12 -3.96 -13.70 5.07
CA GLU A 12 -3.25 -12.45 5.25
C GLU A 12 -3.95 -11.60 6.33
N PRO A 13 -3.28 -11.27 7.44
CA PRO A 13 -3.89 -10.58 8.57
C PRO A 13 -4.37 -9.17 8.20
N LEU A 14 -5.40 -8.69 8.89
CA LEU A 14 -5.85 -7.30 8.77
C LEU A 14 -4.77 -6.37 9.32
N LEU A 15 -4.39 -5.35 8.55
CA LEU A 15 -3.48 -4.31 9.04
C LEU A 15 -4.30 -3.33 9.86
N VAL A 16 -3.92 -3.18 11.12
CA VAL A 16 -4.62 -2.33 12.07
C VAL A 16 -3.65 -1.42 12.79
N THR A 17 -4.11 -0.24 13.19
CA THR A 17 -3.39 0.65 14.07
C THR A 17 -4.09 0.72 15.43
N ARG A 18 -3.32 1.04 16.48
CA ARG A 18 -3.86 1.10 17.84
C ARG A 18 -4.55 2.45 18.06
N LEU A 19 -5.78 2.40 18.55
CA LEU A 19 -6.57 3.56 18.91
C LEU A 19 -7.04 3.41 20.37
N GLY A 20 -6.16 3.77 21.30
CA GLY A 20 -6.36 3.54 22.74
C GLY A 20 -6.47 2.04 23.05
N ASP A 21 -7.65 1.63 23.51
CA ASP A 21 -8.00 0.23 23.82
C ASP A 21 -8.65 -0.52 22.64
N ARG A 22 -8.78 0.14 21.49
CA ARG A 22 -9.38 -0.42 20.28
C ARG A 22 -8.34 -0.47 19.15
N TYR A 23 -8.71 -1.18 18.09
CA TYR A 23 -7.96 -1.21 16.85
C TYR A 23 -8.80 -0.56 15.75
N GLU A 24 -8.14 0.24 14.92
CA GLU A 24 -8.71 0.79 13.70
C GLU A 24 -8.04 0.12 12.50
N ILE A 25 -8.82 -0.28 11.50
CA ILE A 25 -8.28 -0.86 10.27
C ILE A 25 -7.55 0.25 9.52
N THR A 26 -6.30 0.01 9.15
CA THR A 26 -5.55 1.00 8.40
C THR A 26 -6.17 1.19 7.02
N PRO A 27 -6.06 2.39 6.43
CA PRO A 27 -6.44 2.59 5.04
C PRO A 27 -5.70 1.58 4.13
N GLY A 28 -6.43 0.92 3.22
CA GLY A 28 -5.92 -0.21 2.42
C GLY A 28 -5.67 -1.53 3.15
N GLY A 29 -5.68 -1.52 4.48
CA GLY A 29 -5.37 -2.62 5.38
C GLY A 29 -6.47 -3.65 5.58
N GLY A 30 -7.23 -4.00 4.54
CA GLY A 30 -8.14 -5.15 4.61
C GLY A 30 -9.60 -4.85 4.97
N GLN A 31 -10.11 -3.66 4.65
CA GLN A 31 -11.54 -3.32 4.76
C GLN A 31 -12.45 -4.38 4.10
N VAL A 32 -12.07 -4.88 2.92
CA VAL A 32 -12.82 -5.92 2.18
C VAL A 32 -12.79 -7.26 2.90
N ARG A 33 -11.64 -7.64 3.50
CA ARG A 33 -11.49 -8.87 4.30
C ARG A 33 -12.33 -8.78 5.58
N TRP A 34 -12.33 -7.63 6.26
CA TRP A 34 -13.17 -7.38 7.44
C TRP A 34 -14.66 -7.48 7.11
N LEU A 35 -15.11 -6.86 6.01
CA LEU A 35 -16.50 -6.96 5.57
C LEU A 35 -16.90 -8.40 5.23
N ALA A 36 -16.00 -9.17 4.62
CA ALA A 36 -16.23 -10.59 4.34
C ALA A 36 -16.30 -11.42 5.63
N ALA A 37 -15.37 -11.23 6.57
CA ALA A 37 -15.38 -11.89 7.88
C ALA A 37 -16.66 -11.60 8.67
N LYS A 38 -17.13 -10.35 8.62
CA LYS A 38 -18.40 -9.93 9.25
C LYS A 38 -19.61 -10.61 8.60
N LYS A 39 -19.62 -10.75 7.27
CA LYS A 39 -20.68 -11.48 6.54
C LYS A 39 -20.66 -12.98 6.86
N LEU A 40 -19.50 -13.54 7.14
CA LEU A 40 -19.30 -14.93 7.54
C LEU A 40 -19.47 -15.16 9.05
N ALA A 41 -19.83 -14.12 9.81
CA ALA A 41 -20.00 -14.17 11.27
C ALA A 41 -18.79 -14.77 12.01
N MET A 42 -17.57 -14.45 11.55
CA MET A 42 -16.36 -14.91 12.23
C MET A 42 -16.16 -14.17 13.55
N ASP A 43 -16.02 -14.92 14.66
CA ASP A 43 -15.79 -14.37 16.00
C ASP A 43 -14.37 -13.80 16.19
N ILE A 44 -13.40 -14.32 15.44
CA ILE A 44 -11.98 -13.99 15.53
C ILE A 44 -11.38 -13.82 14.13
N VAL A 45 -10.56 -12.79 13.98
CA VAL A 45 -9.84 -12.48 12.74
C VAL A 45 -8.38 -12.20 13.05
N PRO A 46 -7.43 -12.68 12.23
CA PRO A 46 -6.02 -12.39 12.43
C PRO A 46 -5.73 -10.92 12.10
N ILE A 47 -4.99 -10.24 12.97
CA ILE A 47 -4.59 -8.84 12.82
C ILE A 47 -3.07 -8.71 12.95
N ARG A 48 -2.50 -7.76 12.22
CA ARG A 48 -1.11 -7.30 12.38
C ARG A 48 -1.19 -5.83 12.76
N VAL A 49 -0.67 -5.52 13.95
CA VAL A 49 -0.65 -4.15 14.47
C VAL A 49 0.53 -3.41 13.84
N VAL A 50 0.26 -2.25 13.28
CA VAL A 50 1.25 -1.35 12.69
C VAL A 50 1.10 0.02 13.36
N GLU A 51 2.22 0.53 13.86
CA GLU A 51 2.29 1.90 14.37
C GLU A 51 2.46 2.83 13.18
N LEU A 52 1.35 3.45 12.77
CA LEU A 52 1.34 4.52 11.78
C LEU A 52 1.01 5.80 12.55
N ASP A 53 1.85 6.82 12.42
CA ASP A 53 1.47 8.15 12.87
C ASP A 53 0.30 8.69 12.00
N ASP A 54 -0.44 9.68 12.51
CA ASP A 54 -1.64 10.18 11.80
C ASP A 54 -1.32 10.75 10.41
N HIS A 55 -0.08 11.19 10.20
CA HIS A 55 0.44 11.61 8.89
C HIS A 55 0.64 10.42 7.92
N SER A 56 1.19 9.32 8.42
CA SER A 56 1.43 8.08 7.69
C SER A 56 0.12 7.36 7.37
N LYS A 57 -0.89 7.45 8.25
CA LYS A 57 -2.25 6.96 7.95
C LYS A 57 -2.88 7.70 6.78
N ALA A 58 -2.73 9.03 6.72
CA ALA A 58 -3.23 9.84 5.61
C ALA A 58 -2.50 9.52 4.29
N ALA A 59 -1.17 9.32 4.36
CA ALA A 59 -0.35 8.90 3.21
C ALA A 59 -0.77 7.53 2.67
N VAL A 60 -0.87 6.54 3.56
CA VAL A 60 -1.32 5.17 3.24
C VAL A 60 -2.77 5.17 2.72
N ALA A 61 -3.64 6.05 3.24
CA ALA A 61 -4.99 6.23 2.70
C ALA A 61 -5.00 6.73 1.27
N LEU A 62 -4.13 7.69 0.95
CA LEU A 62 -3.98 8.20 -0.40
C LEU A 62 -3.48 7.09 -1.35
N ILE A 63 -2.45 6.36 -0.94
CA ILE A 63 -1.82 5.28 -1.71
C ILE A 63 -2.81 4.14 -1.97
N CYS A 64 -3.52 3.70 -0.93
CA CYS A 64 -4.39 2.54 -1.03
C CYS A 64 -5.72 2.81 -1.74
N ASN A 65 -6.15 4.07 -1.84
CA ASN A 65 -7.32 4.42 -2.63
C ASN A 65 -7.04 4.34 -4.15
N THR A 66 -5.77 4.33 -4.54
CA THR A 66 -5.30 4.26 -5.92
C THR A 66 -5.12 2.83 -6.42
N VAL A 67 -5.02 1.82 -5.54
CA VAL A 67 -4.91 0.40 -5.94
C VAL A 67 -6.28 -0.18 -6.33
N ARG A 68 -6.74 0.15 -7.54
CA ARG A 68 -7.70 -0.69 -8.26
C ARG A 68 -6.96 -1.40 -9.38
N GLU A 69 -7.27 -2.68 -9.57
CA GLU A 69 -6.85 -3.47 -10.74
C GLU A 69 -7.12 -2.64 -12.00
N ASN A 70 -6.07 -2.33 -12.78
CA ASN A 70 -6.05 -1.48 -14.00
C ASN A 70 -5.60 0.00 -13.83
N ILE A 71 -4.47 0.23 -13.14
CA ILE A 71 -3.81 1.56 -13.11
C ILE A 71 -2.96 1.76 -14.38
N ALA A 72 -3.00 2.96 -14.95
CA ALA A 72 -2.07 3.38 -15.98
C ALA A 72 -0.67 3.62 -15.38
N PRO A 73 0.43 3.19 -16.03
CA PRO A 73 1.79 3.34 -15.50
C PRO A 73 2.15 4.75 -15.01
N GLU A 74 1.61 5.77 -15.69
CA GLU A 74 1.78 7.17 -15.32
C GLU A 74 1.21 7.51 -13.93
N GLU A 75 0.06 6.95 -13.53
CA GLU A 75 -0.56 7.24 -12.23
C GLU A 75 0.26 6.65 -11.08
N VAL A 76 0.92 5.50 -11.28
CA VAL A 76 1.85 4.92 -10.29
C VAL A 76 3.00 5.88 -10.05
N ILE A 77 3.64 6.34 -11.15
CA ILE A 77 4.78 7.25 -11.09
C ILE A 77 4.37 8.58 -10.43
N ASN A 78 3.26 9.18 -10.85
CA ASN A 78 2.75 10.43 -10.26
C ASN A 78 2.48 10.29 -8.76
N SER A 79 1.93 9.15 -8.34
CA SER A 79 1.61 8.90 -6.93
C SER A 79 2.88 8.79 -6.09
N LEU A 80 3.91 8.10 -6.61
CA LEU A 80 5.20 7.97 -5.94
C LEU A 80 5.98 9.30 -5.94
N GLU A 81 5.99 10.06 -7.04
CA GLU A 81 6.61 11.39 -7.09
C GLU A 81 5.98 12.33 -6.06
N ARG A 82 4.66 12.29 -5.95
CA ARG A 82 3.93 13.07 -4.95
C ARG A 82 4.24 12.60 -3.53
N LEU A 83 4.37 11.30 -3.32
CA LEU A 83 4.76 10.72 -2.04
C LEU A 83 6.17 11.20 -1.63
N VAL A 84 7.13 11.19 -2.55
CA VAL A 84 8.50 11.67 -2.28
C VAL A 84 8.50 13.17 -2.02
N SER A 85 7.72 13.95 -2.77
CA SER A 85 7.57 15.40 -2.58
C SER A 85 6.94 15.76 -1.22
N GLU A 86 5.94 15.01 -0.77
CA GLU A 86 5.22 15.27 0.47
C GLU A 86 5.92 14.67 1.72
N PHE A 87 6.71 13.59 1.57
CA PHE A 87 7.24 12.81 2.70
C PHE A 87 8.77 12.60 2.70
N GLY A 88 9.48 12.97 1.64
CA GLY A 88 10.95 12.93 1.56
C GLY A 88 11.54 11.55 1.91
N VAL A 89 12.47 11.52 2.87
CA VAL A 89 13.19 10.30 3.30
C VAL A 89 12.27 9.18 3.81
N ASN A 90 11.10 9.51 4.35
CA ASN A 90 10.14 8.50 4.84
C ASN A 90 9.40 7.78 3.70
N ALA A 91 9.49 8.29 2.46
CA ALA A 91 8.94 7.63 1.29
C ALA A 91 9.89 6.57 0.70
N ALA A 92 11.17 6.57 1.07
CA ALA A 92 12.19 5.71 0.47
C ALA A 92 11.89 4.21 0.68
N ASP A 93 11.40 3.83 1.85
CA ASP A 93 11.01 2.43 2.14
C ASP A 93 9.88 1.95 1.22
N ILE A 94 8.91 2.84 0.94
CA ILE A 94 7.75 2.53 0.09
C ILE A 94 8.17 2.46 -1.38
N VAL A 95 9.03 3.38 -1.83
CA VAL A 95 9.58 3.36 -3.19
C VAL A 95 10.42 2.08 -3.41
N THR A 96 11.18 1.66 -2.39
CA THR A 96 11.98 0.42 -2.44
C THR A 96 11.10 -0.82 -2.56
N GLU A 97 10.00 -0.90 -1.81
CA GLU A 97 9.04 -2.02 -1.92
C GLU A 97 8.41 -2.10 -3.32
N ARG A 98 8.30 -0.96 -4.02
CA ARG A 98 7.74 -0.84 -5.37
C ARG A 98 8.77 -0.88 -6.49
N LEU A 99 10.05 -1.08 -6.18
CA LEU A 99 11.12 -1.11 -7.16
C LEU A 99 10.90 -2.15 -8.29
N PRO A 100 10.42 -3.39 -8.03
CA PRO A 100 10.17 -4.36 -9.10
C PRO A 100 9.13 -3.88 -10.12
N GLU A 101 8.06 -3.24 -9.64
CA GLU A 101 6.97 -2.70 -10.47
C GLU A 101 7.46 -1.51 -11.31
N LEU A 102 8.30 -0.64 -10.73
CA LEU A 102 8.94 0.45 -11.46
C LEU A 102 9.92 -0.04 -12.53
N GLN A 103 10.67 -1.12 -12.26
CA GLN A 103 11.55 -1.73 -13.24
C GLN A 103 10.78 -2.33 -14.42
N GLU A 104 9.64 -2.95 -14.15
CA GLU A 104 8.73 -3.48 -15.19
C GLU A 104 8.16 -2.34 -16.05
N ILE A 105 7.64 -1.28 -15.42
CA ILE A 105 7.15 -0.08 -16.12
C ILE A 105 8.26 0.55 -16.96
N SER A 106 9.47 0.67 -16.42
CA SER A 106 10.64 1.22 -17.11
C SER A 106 11.07 0.39 -18.34
N ALA A 107 10.83 -0.92 -18.32
CA ALA A 107 11.11 -1.82 -19.43
C ALA A 107 10.03 -1.76 -20.53
N GLU A 108 8.77 -1.61 -20.14
CA GLU A 108 7.63 -1.51 -21.06
C GLU A 108 7.45 -0.11 -21.66
N HIS A 109 7.79 0.93 -20.89
CA HIS A 109 7.55 2.33 -21.21
C HIS A 109 8.83 3.18 -21.03
N PRO A 110 9.71 3.23 -22.07
CA PRO A 110 10.96 3.99 -22.03
C PRO A 110 10.75 5.49 -21.77
N GLU A 111 9.57 6.04 -22.10
CA GLU A 111 9.21 7.44 -21.83
C GLU A 111 9.22 7.80 -20.34
N PHE A 112 9.13 6.81 -19.45
CA PHE A 112 9.12 7.01 -18.00
C PHE A 112 10.46 6.74 -17.33
N GLN A 113 11.48 6.26 -18.06
CA GLN A 113 12.80 5.94 -17.50
C GLN A 113 13.45 7.12 -16.78
N ASP A 114 13.44 8.29 -17.40
CA ASP A 114 14.07 9.48 -16.83
C ASP A 114 13.36 9.93 -15.55
N ARG A 115 12.03 9.79 -15.51
CA ARG A 115 11.21 10.13 -14.33
C ARG A 115 11.44 9.16 -13.17
N ILE A 116 11.44 7.86 -13.45
CA ILE A 116 11.70 6.83 -12.45
C ILE A 116 13.11 6.98 -11.88
N LYS A 117 14.10 7.27 -12.72
CA LYS A 117 15.47 7.52 -12.27
C LYS A 117 15.55 8.76 -11.37
N SER A 118 14.91 9.86 -11.74
CA SER A 118 14.83 11.06 -10.91
C SER A 118 14.13 10.82 -9.57
N LEU A 119 13.12 9.95 -9.54
CA LEU A 119 12.43 9.54 -8.31
C LEU A 119 13.37 8.78 -7.36
N LEU A 120 14.11 7.81 -7.89
CA LEU A 120 15.07 7.00 -7.11
C LEU A 120 16.22 7.85 -6.57
N ASP A 121 16.76 8.75 -7.39
CA ASP A 121 17.81 9.69 -6.99
C ASP A 121 17.31 10.62 -5.86
N SER A 122 16.04 11.03 -5.90
CA SER A 122 15.42 11.89 -4.87
C SER A 122 15.20 11.17 -3.53
N CYS A 123 15.21 9.84 -3.53
CA CYS A 123 15.05 9.01 -2.33
C CYS A 123 16.38 8.52 -1.76
N GLU A 124 17.52 8.92 -2.33
CA GLU A 124 18.86 8.37 -2.01
C GLU A 124 18.94 6.84 -2.14
N ILE A 125 18.11 6.23 -2.98
CA ILE A 125 18.11 4.78 -3.21
C ILE A 125 19.17 4.49 -4.28
N GLU A 126 20.26 3.83 -3.89
CA GLU A 126 21.30 3.41 -4.85
C GLU A 126 20.73 2.43 -5.89
N ASN A 127 21.11 2.69 -7.15
CA ASN A 127 20.70 1.98 -8.37
C ASN A 127 21.33 0.59 -8.50
#